data_AF-A0A875S2M1-F1
#
_entry.id   AF-A0A875S2M1-F1
#
_cell.length_a   1.000
_cell.length_b   1.000
_cell.length_c   1.000
_cell.angle_alpha   90.00
_cell.angle_beta   90.00
_cell.angle_gamma   90.00
#
_symmetry.space_group_name_H-M   'P 1'
#
loop_
_entity.id
_entity.type
_entity.pdbx_description
1 polymer ?
#
loop_
_entity_poly.entity_id
_entity_poly.type
_entity_poly.pdbx_seq_one_letter_code
_entity_poly.pdbx_strand_id
1 'polypeptide(L)'
;MFRLFATKQTARVFGRRMNSSASKLEKKVFVSQPAEGKKFTKNVEDIVAHSKAGAATWKKITMLMALPAVGLAAFAVYGVEKEHAANRKRLVALPDDQWPKSYPYQNVRKNDFFWGDGDKTLFWNEGVNRHIHD
;
A
#
# COMPACT_ATOMS: atom_id res chain seq x y z
N MET A 1 62.45 11.41 41.50
CA MET A 1 63.28 10.38 40.83
C MET A 1 62.66 9.01 41.13
N PHE A 2 61.90 8.43 40.21
CA PHE A 2 61.50 7.01 40.28
C PHE A 2 61.56 6.45 38.86
N ARG A 3 62.52 5.56 38.59
CA ARG A 3 62.64 4.84 37.32
C ARG A 3 61.89 3.52 37.45
N LEU A 4 60.79 3.36 36.70
CA LEU A 4 60.12 2.07 36.52
C LEU A 4 61.04 1.14 35.73
N PHE A 5 61.54 0.07 36.37
CA PHE A 5 62.22 -1.01 35.67
C PHE A 5 61.17 -1.96 35.08
N ALA A 6 60.86 -1.78 33.79
CA ALA A 6 60.14 -2.78 33.02
C ALA A 6 61.09 -3.95 32.73
N THR A 7 61.01 -5.02 33.52
CA THR A 7 61.78 -6.26 33.32
C THR A 7 61.33 -6.99 32.06
N LYS A 8 62.29 -7.50 31.28
CA LYS A 8 62.06 -8.22 29.99
C LYS A 8 61.07 -9.40 30.07
N GLN A 9 60.74 -9.89 31.26
CA GLN A 9 59.75 -10.94 31.49
C GLN A 9 58.31 -10.48 31.26
N THR A 10 57.94 -9.25 31.64
CA THR A 10 56.56 -8.76 31.48
C THR A 10 56.19 -8.52 30.02
N ALA A 11 57.15 -8.08 29.20
CA ALA A 11 56.99 -7.93 27.76
C ALA A 11 56.69 -9.27 27.03
N ARG A 12 57.29 -10.39 27.48
CA ARG A 12 57.04 -11.72 26.88
C ARG A 12 55.66 -12.30 27.20
N VAL A 13 55.12 -12.02 28.39
CA VAL A 13 53.81 -12.54 28.81
C VAL A 13 52.68 -11.78 28.11
N PHE A 14 52.82 -10.47 27.92
CA PHE A 14 51.83 -9.66 27.21
C PHE A 14 51.82 -9.97 25.69
N GLY A 15 52.99 -10.14 25.07
CA GLY A 15 53.10 -10.52 23.65
C GLY A 15 52.54 -11.91 23.32
N ARG A 16 52.65 -12.89 24.24
CA ARG A 16 52.08 -14.24 24.04
C ARG A 16 50.55 -14.29 24.17
N ARG A 17 49.94 -13.47 25.04
CA ARG A 17 48.47 -13.46 25.23
C ARG A 17 47.70 -12.83 24.06
N MET A 18 48.29 -11.87 23.34
CA MET A 18 47.64 -11.31 22.15
C MET A 18 47.78 -12.19 20.90
N ASN A 19 48.80 -13.06 20.85
CA ASN A 19 49.02 -13.93 19.70
C ASN A 19 48.12 -15.19 19.70
N SER A 20 47.55 -15.58 20.85
CA SER A 20 46.64 -16.74 20.96
C SER A 20 45.22 -16.49 20.43
N SER A 21 44.84 -15.21 20.29
CA SER A 21 43.52 -14.79 19.82
C SER A 21 43.54 -14.36 18.35
N ALA A 22 44.70 -13.92 17.84
CA ALA A 22 44.88 -13.52 16.45
C ALA A 22 44.61 -14.68 15.46
N SER A 23 45.09 -15.89 15.78
CA SER A 23 44.86 -17.08 14.93
C SER A 23 43.39 -17.57 14.92
N LYS A 24 42.59 -17.18 15.90
CA LYS A 24 41.14 -17.49 15.97
C LYS A 24 40.27 -16.43 15.28
N LEU A 25 40.80 -15.23 15.07
CA LEU A 25 40.15 -14.12 14.33
C LEU A 25 40.37 -14.22 12.81
N GLU A 26 41.30 -15.04 12.34
CA GLU A 26 41.53 -15.32 10.91
C GLU A 26 40.55 -16.32 10.29
N LYS A 27 39.61 -16.86 11.07
CA LYS A 27 38.58 -17.74 10.52
C LYS A 27 37.65 -16.90 9.65
N LYS A 28 37.93 -16.84 8.34
CA LYS A 28 37.11 -16.12 7.35
C LYS A 28 35.64 -16.49 7.56
N VAL A 29 34.89 -15.58 8.17
CA VAL A 29 33.47 -15.76 8.52
C VAL A 29 32.63 -16.02 7.26
N PHE A 30 33.12 -15.56 6.11
CA PHE A 30 32.61 -15.88 4.79
C PHE A 30 33.73 -16.51 3.96
N VAL A 31 33.63 -17.80 3.72
CA VAL A 31 34.45 -18.51 2.74
C VAL A 31 33.76 -18.34 1.39
N SER A 32 34.49 -17.85 0.38
CA SER A 32 33.95 -17.70 -0.98
C SER A 32 33.57 -19.08 -1.53
N GLN A 33 32.28 -19.29 -1.80
CA GLN A 33 31.76 -20.51 -2.41
C GLN A 33 31.36 -20.26 -3.87
N PRO A 34 32.30 -20.35 -4.82
CA PRO A 34 32.02 -20.02 -6.22
C PRO A 34 30.99 -20.95 -6.88
N ALA A 35 30.85 -22.19 -6.40
CA ALA A 35 29.85 -23.14 -6.90
C ALA A 35 28.41 -22.71 -6.53
N GLU A 36 28.19 -22.30 -5.28
CA GLU A 36 26.88 -21.79 -4.83
C GLU A 36 26.55 -20.43 -5.46
N GLY A 37 27.56 -19.58 -5.66
CA GLY A 37 27.40 -18.33 -6.42
C GLY A 37 26.90 -18.55 -7.85
N LYS A 38 27.45 -19.54 -8.57
CA LYS A 38 27.00 -19.91 -9.92
C LYS A 38 25.58 -20.47 -9.96
N LYS A 39 25.19 -21.25 -8.94
CA LYS A 39 23.80 -21.73 -8.82
C LYS A 39 22.85 -20.57 -8.57
N PHE A 40 23.22 -19.62 -7.71
CA PHE A 40 22.42 -18.43 -7.46
C PHE A 40 22.23 -17.58 -8.72
N THR A 41 23.30 -17.30 -9.47
CA THR A 41 23.17 -16.53 -10.72
C THR A 41 22.26 -17.23 -11.73
N LYS A 42 22.39 -18.55 -11.88
CA LYS A 42 21.50 -19.34 -12.73
C LYS A 42 20.04 -19.27 -12.27
N ASN A 43 19.79 -19.41 -10.97
CA ASN A 43 18.45 -19.30 -10.42
C ASN A 43 17.82 -17.92 -10.68
N VAL A 44 18.61 -16.85 -10.59
CA VAL A 44 18.15 -15.49 -10.91
C VAL A 44 17.78 -15.37 -12.39
N GLU A 45 18.61 -15.91 -13.28
CA GLU A 45 18.31 -15.94 -14.73
C GLU A 45 17.02 -16.73 -15.02
N ASP A 46 16.83 -17.89 -14.38
CA ASP A 46 15.65 -18.73 -14.51
C ASP A 46 14.38 -18.00 -13.99
N ILE A 47 14.47 -17.28 -12.87
CA ILE A 47 13.38 -16.45 -12.34
C ILE A 47 13.03 -15.34 -13.34
N VAL A 48 14.01 -14.62 -13.87
CA VAL A 48 13.78 -13.55 -14.84
C VAL A 48 13.10 -14.09 -16.11
N ALA A 49 13.57 -15.24 -16.60
CA ALA A 49 12.96 -15.90 -17.76
C ALA A 49 11.51 -16.32 -17.48
N HIS A 50 11.24 -16.93 -16.32
CA HIS A 50 9.90 -17.32 -15.90
C HIS A 50 8.97 -16.10 -15.74
N SER A 51 9.43 -15.04 -15.09
CA SER A 51 8.67 -13.80 -14.90
C SER A 51 8.33 -13.13 -16.23
N LYS A 52 9.23 -13.16 -17.23
CA LYS A 52 8.95 -12.64 -18.57
C LYS A 52 7.79 -13.39 -19.24
N ALA A 53 7.79 -14.72 -19.15
CA ALA A 53 6.71 -15.54 -19.69
C ALA A 53 5.38 -15.29 -18.93
N GLY A 54 5.44 -15.25 -17.60
CA GLY A 54 4.28 -14.97 -16.74
C GLY A 54 3.66 -13.59 -17.02
N ALA A 55 4.49 -12.55 -17.15
CA ALA A 55 4.04 -11.20 -17.48
C ALA A 55 3.34 -11.15 -18.85
N ALA A 56 3.87 -11.86 -19.85
CA ALA A 56 3.24 -11.96 -21.17
C ALA A 56 1.86 -12.65 -21.11
N THR A 57 1.72 -13.71 -20.31
CA THR A 57 0.45 -14.40 -20.07
C THR A 57 -0.57 -13.49 -19.40
N TRP A 58 -0.19 -12.81 -18.32
CA TRP A 58 -1.09 -11.87 -17.61
C TRP A 58 -1.52 -10.70 -18.49
N LYS A 59 -0.62 -10.15 -19.31
CA LYS A 59 -0.98 -9.13 -20.29
C LYS A 59 -2.08 -9.61 -21.24
N LYS A 60 -1.99 -10.86 -21.73
CA LYS A 60 -3.04 -11.44 -22.59
C LYS A 60 -4.36 -11.60 -21.85
N ILE A 61 -4.35 -12.11 -20.62
CA ILE A 61 -5.56 -12.27 -19.81
C ILE A 61 -6.22 -10.90 -19.56
N THR A 62 -5.45 -9.90 -19.16
CA THR A 62 -5.97 -8.54 -18.96
C THR A 62 -6.61 -7.98 -20.24
N MET A 63 -5.92 -8.09 -21.37
CA MET A 63 -6.40 -7.49 -22.62
C MET A 63 -7.55 -8.27 -23.27
N LEU A 64 -7.53 -9.60 -23.20
CA LEU A 64 -8.46 -10.47 -23.93
C LEU A 64 -9.64 -10.95 -23.07
N MET A 65 -9.55 -10.84 -21.74
CA MET A 65 -10.61 -11.29 -20.83
C MET A 65 -11.10 -10.15 -19.94
N ALA A 66 -10.21 -9.50 -19.20
CA ALA A 66 -10.63 -8.47 -18.24
C ALA A 66 -11.23 -7.24 -18.94
N LEU A 67 -10.58 -6.71 -19.98
CA LEU A 67 -11.10 -5.56 -20.72
C LEU A 67 -12.47 -5.84 -21.38
N PRO A 68 -12.69 -6.96 -22.09
CA PRO A 68 -14.02 -7.30 -22.58
C PRO A 68 -15.06 -7.45 -21.47
N ALA A 69 -14.72 -8.10 -20.35
CA ALA A 69 -15.65 -8.25 -19.23
C ALA A 69 -16.05 -6.89 -18.63
N VAL A 70 -15.09 -5.99 -18.44
CA VAL A 70 -15.36 -4.60 -18.00
C VAL A 70 -16.21 -3.86 -19.03
N GLY A 71 -15.93 -4.04 -20.33
CA GLY A 71 -16.73 -3.44 -21.40
C GLY A 71 -18.20 -3.88 -21.37
N LEU A 72 -18.46 -5.17 -21.19
CA LEU A 72 -19.82 -5.71 -21.06
C LEU A 72 -20.53 -5.17 -19.82
N ALA A 73 -19.85 -5.16 -18.67
CA ALA A 73 -20.41 -4.59 -17.44
C ALA A 73 -20.70 -3.09 -17.57
N ALA A 74 -19.78 -2.33 -18.18
CA ALA A 74 -19.95 -0.91 -18.43
C ALA A 74 -21.15 -0.63 -19.33
N PHE A 75 -21.38 -1.45 -20.36
CA PHE A 75 -22.56 -1.32 -21.23
C PHE A 75 -23.86 -1.54 -20.45
N ALA A 76 -23.93 -2.57 -19.61
CA ALA A 76 -25.11 -2.84 -18.79
C ALA A 76 -25.38 -1.69 -17.78
N VAL A 77 -24.33 -1.24 -17.09
CA VAL A 77 -24.42 -0.14 -16.11
C VAL A 77 -24.80 1.17 -16.79
N TYR A 78 -24.32 1.43 -18.01
CA TYR A 78 -24.67 2.65 -18.74
C TYR A 78 -26.18 2.79 -18.98
N GLY A 79 -26.87 1.69 -19.29
CA GLY A 79 -28.33 1.70 -19.45
C GLY A 79 -29.05 2.13 -18.17
N VAL A 80 -28.71 1.47 -17.05
CA VAL A 80 -29.28 1.76 -15.73
C VAL A 80 -28.94 3.18 -15.26
N GLU A 81 -27.70 3.61 -15.48
CA GLU A 81 -27.26 4.96 -15.10
C GLU A 81 -27.96 6.06 -15.90
N LYS A 82 -28.32 5.80 -17.16
CA LYS A 82 -29.11 6.75 -17.96
C LYS A 82 -30.51 6.95 -17.36
N GLU A 83 -31.15 5.89 -16.86
CA GLU A 83 -32.43 5.97 -16.15
C GLU A 83 -32.28 6.72 -14.83
N HIS A 84 -31.24 6.41 -14.04
CA HIS A 84 -30.94 7.15 -12.82
C HIS A 84 -30.66 8.63 -13.10
N ALA A 85 -29.96 8.97 -14.17
CA ALA A 85 -29.71 10.36 -14.55
C ALA A 85 -31.00 11.12 -14.87
N ALA A 86 -31.95 10.48 -15.57
CA ALA A 86 -33.28 11.06 -15.82
C ALA A 86 -34.06 11.24 -14.51
N ASN A 87 -34.05 10.24 -13.62
CA ASN A 87 -34.72 10.32 -12.32
C ASN A 87 -34.13 11.42 -11.43
N ARG A 88 -32.81 11.59 -11.39
CA ARG A 88 -32.17 12.68 -10.63
C ARG A 88 -32.60 14.05 -11.14
N LYS A 89 -32.73 14.25 -12.45
CA LYS A 89 -33.25 15.52 -13.02
C LYS A 89 -34.68 15.78 -12.57
N ARG A 90 -35.53 14.74 -12.53
CA ARG A 90 -36.91 14.86 -12.04
C ARG A 90 -36.96 15.20 -10.55
N LEU A 91 -36.13 14.55 -9.73
CA LEU A 91 -36.07 14.79 -8.28
C LEU A 91 -35.60 16.21 -7.96
N VAL A 92 -34.60 16.72 -8.67
CA VAL A 92 -34.12 18.11 -8.52
C VAL A 92 -35.22 19.12 -8.84
N ALA A 93 -36.07 18.84 -9.84
CA ALA A 93 -37.14 19.73 -10.25
C ALA A 93 -38.36 19.74 -9.29
N LEU A 94 -38.43 18.82 -8.32
CA LEU A 94 -39.49 18.83 -7.31
C LEU A 94 -39.26 19.99 -6.33
N PRO A 95 -40.28 20.82 -6.07
CA PRO A 95 -40.19 21.86 -5.04
C PRO A 95 -40.19 21.24 -3.62
N ASP A 96 -39.69 21.99 -2.64
CA ASP A 96 -39.48 21.49 -1.27
C ASP A 96 -40.77 21.18 -0.52
N ASP A 97 -41.88 21.84 -0.87
CA ASP A 97 -43.22 21.57 -0.33
C ASP A 97 -43.76 20.19 -0.74
N GLN A 98 -43.33 19.69 -1.89
CA GLN A 98 -43.68 18.34 -2.39
C GLN A 98 -42.67 17.28 -1.97
N TRP A 99 -41.57 17.67 -1.31
CA TRP A 99 -40.59 16.73 -0.81
C TRP A 99 -41.17 15.99 0.42
N PRO A 100 -41.01 14.66 0.51
CA PRO A 100 -41.50 13.91 1.66
C PRO A 100 -40.86 14.43 2.96
N LYS A 101 -41.69 14.62 4.00
CA LYS A 101 -41.18 14.98 5.34
C LYS A 101 -40.20 13.93 5.84
N SER A 102 -39.06 14.40 6.32
CA SER A 102 -38.01 13.57 6.93
C SER A 102 -38.49 12.93 8.23
N TYR A 103 -38.10 11.67 8.44
CA TYR A 103 -38.35 11.00 9.71
C TYR A 103 -37.39 11.48 10.81
N PRO A 104 -37.74 11.36 12.11
CA PRO A 104 -36.90 11.86 13.22
C PRO A 104 -35.49 11.27 13.31
N TYR A 105 -35.26 10.10 12.69
CA TYR A 105 -33.95 9.44 12.64
C TYR A 105 -33.14 9.80 11.38
N GLN A 106 -33.72 10.56 10.44
CA GLN A 106 -33.04 11.05 9.25
C GLN A 106 -32.48 12.45 9.51
N ASN A 107 -31.35 12.78 8.87
CA ASN A 107 -30.68 14.07 8.99
C ASN A 107 -30.40 14.56 10.43
N VAL A 108 -30.26 13.63 11.39
CA VAL A 108 -29.98 13.98 12.78
C VAL A 108 -28.64 14.70 12.89
N ARG A 109 -28.63 15.85 13.59
CA ARG A 109 -27.43 16.58 14.01
C ARG A 109 -27.48 16.75 15.52
N LYS A 110 -26.48 16.21 16.22
CA LYS A 110 -26.31 16.44 17.67
C LYS A 110 -25.45 17.68 17.92
N ASN A 111 -24.42 17.84 17.10
CA ASN A 111 -23.57 19.01 16.99
C ASN A 111 -23.43 19.28 15.49
N ASP A 112 -23.33 20.56 15.14
CA ASP A 112 -23.09 20.98 13.77
C ASP A 112 -21.67 20.60 13.34
N PHE A 113 -21.49 20.39 12.04
CA PHE A 113 -20.17 20.21 11.46
C PHE A 113 -19.34 21.49 11.62
N PHE A 114 -18.03 21.34 11.77
CA PHE A 114 -17.13 22.49 11.97
C PHE A 114 -16.75 23.22 10.67
N TRP A 115 -17.37 22.86 9.54
CA TRP A 115 -17.12 23.45 8.23
C TRP A 115 -18.42 23.84 7.53
N GLY A 116 -18.30 24.71 6.53
CA GLY A 116 -19.43 25.12 5.70
C GLY A 116 -20.51 25.81 6.53
N ASP A 117 -21.76 25.39 6.34
CA ASP A 117 -22.95 25.85 7.06
C ASP A 117 -23.25 25.01 8.32
N GLY A 118 -22.42 24.02 8.62
CA GLY A 118 -22.59 23.13 9.77
C GLY A 118 -23.58 21.98 9.54
N ASP A 119 -24.28 21.92 8.41
CA ASP A 119 -25.31 20.90 8.17
C ASP A 119 -24.94 19.89 7.08
N LYS A 120 -24.20 20.33 6.07
CA LYS A 120 -23.89 19.53 4.89
C LYS A 120 -22.63 18.67 5.06
N THR A 121 -22.74 17.41 4.67
CA THR A 121 -21.60 16.46 4.63
C THR A 121 -20.69 16.70 3.43
N LEU A 122 -19.52 16.06 3.40
CA LEU A 122 -18.54 16.20 2.31
C LEU A 122 -19.10 15.80 0.93
N PHE A 123 -20.01 14.83 0.89
CA PHE A 123 -20.64 14.34 -0.33
C PHE A 123 -22.14 14.67 -0.36
N TRP A 124 -22.52 15.82 0.21
CA TRP A 124 -23.89 16.30 0.19
C TRP A 124 -24.29 16.75 -1.22
N ASN A 125 -25.39 16.22 -1.75
CA ASN A 125 -25.96 16.63 -3.02
C ASN A 125 -27.38 17.16 -2.79
N GLU A 126 -27.58 18.46 -2.95
CA GLU A 126 -28.86 19.17 -2.71
C GLU A 126 -30.03 18.61 -3.54
N GLY A 127 -29.73 17.97 -4.68
CA GLY A 127 -30.73 17.34 -5.53
C GLY A 127 -31.34 16.05 -4.95
N VAL A 128 -30.68 15.41 -3.98
CA VAL A 128 -31.10 14.13 -3.39
C VAL A 128 -31.08 14.12 -1.87
N ASN A 129 -30.24 14.96 -1.26
CA ASN A 129 -30.13 15.17 0.16
C ASN A 129 -30.67 16.57 0.46
N ARG A 130 -31.89 16.63 0.97
CA ARG A 130 -32.51 17.85 1.47
C ARG A 130 -32.68 17.74 2.97
N HIS A 131 -32.33 18.79 3.69
CA HIS A 131 -32.61 18.93 5.10
C HIS A 131 -33.62 20.06 5.25
N ILE A 132 -34.90 19.68 5.21
CA ILE A 132 -36.00 20.63 5.36
C ILE A 132 -36.30 20.69 6.84
N HIS A 133 -36.01 21.83 7.45
CA HIS A 133 -36.43 22.11 8.81
C HIS A 133 -37.93 22.48 8.80
N ASP A 134 -38.72 21.86 9.67
CA ASP A 134 -40.11 22.24 9.93
C ASP A 134 -40.19 23.62 10.62
#